data_AF-A0A9W6L473-F1
#
_entry.id   AF-A0A9W6L473-F1
#
_cell.length_a   1.000
_cell.length_b   1.000
_cell.length_c   1.000
_cell.angle_alpha   90.00
_cell.angle_beta   90.00
_cell.angle_gamma   90.00
#
_symmetry.space_group_name_H-M   'P 1'
#
loop_
_entity.id
_entity.type
_entity.pdbx_description
1 polymer ?
#
loop_
_entity_poly.entity_id
_entity_poly.type
_entity_poly.pdbx_seq_one_letter_code
_entity_poly.pdbx_strand_id
1 'polypeptide(L)'
;MNERQLRAIEKLRADQAIVSATADRVRGGLLPMPDPERYRQPLGELLDALAEHLPHVDPPVREHAVRVCRNAFGDRMDQPGTRRSRRR
;
A
#
# COMPACT_ATOMS: atom_id res chain seq x y z
N MET A 1 -21.48 -12.15 -14.99
CA MET A 1 -20.34 -11.35 -14.50
C MET A 1 -19.13 -11.74 -15.34
N ASN A 2 -18.54 -10.79 -16.06
CA ASN A 2 -17.49 -11.07 -17.04
C ASN A 2 -16.11 -11.23 -16.39
N GLU A 3 -15.19 -11.99 -17.02
CA GLU A 3 -13.81 -12.19 -16.52
C GLU A 3 -13.06 -10.89 -16.24
N ARG A 4 -13.29 -9.84 -17.05
CA ARG A 4 -12.69 -8.51 -16.82
C ARG A 4 -13.17 -7.87 -15.52
N GLN A 5 -14.45 -8.05 -15.17
CA GLN A 5 -15.02 -7.52 -13.93
C GLN A 5 -14.48 -8.30 -12.72
N LEU A 6 -14.36 -9.63 -12.86
CA LEU A 6 -13.74 -10.48 -11.83
C LEU A 6 -12.30 -10.04 -11.54
N ARG A 7 -11.47 -9.88 -12.59
CA ARG A 7 -10.09 -9.39 -12.45
C ARG A 7 -10.01 -8.00 -11.82
N ALA A 8 -10.94 -7.11 -12.14
CA ALA A 8 -10.99 -5.78 -11.55
C ALA A 8 -11.31 -5.84 -10.05
N ILE A 9 -12.27 -6.68 -9.64
CA ILE A 9 -12.61 -6.90 -8.23
C ILE A 9 -11.44 -7.54 -7.47
N GLU A 10 -10.79 -8.54 -8.06
CA GLU A 10 -9.62 -9.20 -7.45
C GLU A 10 -8.45 -8.22 -7.27
N LYS A 11 -8.16 -7.40 -8.29
CA LYS A 11 -7.13 -6.36 -8.19
C LYS A 11 -7.46 -5.38 -7.06
N LEU A 12 -8.70 -4.91 -6.99
CA LEU A 12 -9.14 -4.00 -5.94
C LEU A 12 -9.00 -4.61 -4.54
N ARG A 13 -9.39 -5.88 -4.36
CA ARG A 13 -9.21 -6.60 -3.08
C ARG A 13 -7.73 -6.72 -2.70
N ALA A 14 -6.86 -7.02 -3.67
CA ALA A 14 -5.43 -7.08 -3.42
C ALA A 14 -4.85 -5.72 -3.01
N ASP A 15 -5.28 -4.64 -3.68
CA ASP A 15 -4.89 -3.28 -3.35
C ASP A 15 -5.35 -2.89 -1.93
N GLN A 16 -6.58 -3.25 -1.54
CA GLN A 16 -7.10 -3.05 -0.18
C GLN A 16 -6.27 -3.80 0.87
N ALA A 17 -5.97 -5.08 0.62
CA ALA A 17 -5.17 -5.89 1.53
C ALA A 17 -3.77 -5.30 1.77
N ILE A 18 -3.15 -4.73 0.74
CA ILE A 18 -1.85 -4.08 0.85
C ILE A 18 -1.92 -2.84 1.75
N VAL A 19 -2.95 -2.01 1.60
CA VAL A 19 -3.10 -0.80 2.42
C VAL A 19 -3.40 -1.16 3.87
N SER A 20 -4.33 -2.07 4.14
CA SER A 20 -4.64 -2.54 5.50
C SER A 20 -3.43 -3.18 6.18
N ALA A 21 -2.70 -4.04 5.48
CA ALA A 21 -1.48 -4.62 6.04
C ALA A 21 -0.40 -3.55 6.33
N THR A 22 -0.40 -2.41 5.62
CA THR A 22 0.48 -1.28 5.93
C THR A 22 0.04 -0.59 7.23
N ALA A 23 -1.26 -0.42 7.43
CA ALA A 23 -1.82 0.12 8.67
C ALA A 23 -1.37 -0.69 9.89
N ASP A 24 -1.44 -2.01 9.79
CA ASP A 24 -1.00 -2.92 10.87
C ASP A 24 0.48 -2.78 11.18
N ARG A 25 1.33 -2.62 10.16
CA ARG A 25 2.78 -2.40 10.35
C ARG A 25 3.09 -1.06 10.98
N VAL A 26 2.36 -0.01 10.60
CA VAL A 26 2.43 1.30 11.24
C VAL A 26 2.13 1.14 12.73
N ARG A 27 1.00 0.53 13.09
CA ARG A 27 0.60 0.30 14.49
C ARG A 27 1.60 -0.56 15.25
N GLY A 28 2.12 -1.61 14.62
CA GLY A 28 3.15 -2.49 15.18
C GLY A 28 4.54 -1.85 15.28
N GLY A 29 4.72 -0.59 14.84
CA GLY A 29 6.00 0.11 14.90
C GLY A 29 7.07 -0.48 13.98
N LEU A 30 6.66 -1.21 12.94
CA LEU A 30 7.56 -1.89 12.00
C LEU A 30 8.09 -0.97 10.91
N LEU A 31 7.60 0.28 10.84
CA LEU A 31 8.11 1.32 9.94
C LEU A 31 8.91 2.37 10.72
N PRO A 32 10.08 2.78 10.23
CA PRO A 32 10.84 3.87 10.82
C PRO A 32 10.07 5.18 10.62
N MET A 33 9.64 5.80 11.72
CA MET A 33 8.86 7.05 11.70
C MET A 33 9.40 8.02 12.74
N PRO A 34 9.37 9.34 12.45
CA PRO A 34 9.62 10.36 13.46
C PRO A 34 8.49 10.33 14.49
N ASP A 35 8.84 10.38 15.77
CA ASP A 35 7.88 10.40 16.90
C ASP A 35 6.75 9.36 16.80
N PRO A 36 7.10 8.06 16.83
CA PRO A 36 6.15 7.00 16.51
C PRO A 36 4.98 6.92 17.50
N GLU A 37 5.17 7.27 18.77
CA GLU A 37 4.08 7.30 19.77
C GLU A 37 2.98 8.28 19.37
N ARG A 38 3.33 9.40 18.73
CA ARG A 38 2.36 10.40 18.28
C ARG A 38 1.62 10.00 17.01
N TYR A 39 2.28 9.30 16.10
CA TYR A 39 1.77 9.11 14.73
C TYR A 39 1.31 7.70 14.39
N ARG A 40 1.69 6.66 15.14
CA ARG A 40 1.32 5.27 14.82
C ARG A 40 -0.19 5.07 14.74
N GLN A 41 -0.93 5.51 15.77
CA GLN A 41 -2.36 5.28 15.83
C GLN A 41 -3.12 6.08 14.76
N PRO A 42 -2.95 7.42 14.65
CA PRO A 42 -3.66 8.20 13.64
C PRO A 42 -3.32 7.80 12.20
N LEU A 43 -2.06 7.43 11.93
CA LEU A 43 -1.65 7.01 10.59
C LEU A 43 -2.20 5.63 10.25
N GLY A 44 -2.27 4.69 11.20
CA GLY A 44 -2.93 3.41 11.00
C GLY A 44 -4.41 3.57 10.69
N GLU A 45 -5.12 4.41 11.43
CA GLU A 45 -6.54 4.72 11.19
C GLU A 45 -6.77 5.35 9.81
N LEU A 46 -5.90 6.28 9.40
CA LEU A 46 -5.96 6.89 8.07
C LEU A 46 -5.79 5.85 6.96
N LEU A 47 -4.86 4.90 7.12
CA LEU A 47 -4.63 3.85 6.13
C LEU A 47 -5.81 2.88 6.04
N ASP A 48 -6.44 2.54 7.16
CA ASP A 48 -7.66 1.71 7.14
C ASP A 48 -8.82 2.42 6.44
N ALA A 49 -9.04 3.71 6.74
CA ALA A 49 -10.05 4.51 6.05
C ALA A 49 -9.76 4.59 4.54
N LEU A 50 -8.48 4.74 4.17
CA LEU A 50 -8.08 4.70 2.76
C LEU A 50 -8.37 3.34 2.13
N ALA A 51 -8.10 2.23 2.83
CA ALA A 51 -8.37 0.88 2.34
C ALA A 51 -9.86 0.65 2.10
N GLU A 52 -10.72 1.12 3.00
CA GLU A 52 -12.17 1.05 2.84
C GLU A 52 -12.66 1.86 1.63
N HIS A 53 -12.12 3.06 1.44
CA HIS A 53 -12.55 3.98 0.38
C HIS A 53 -11.84 3.82 -0.97
N LEU A 54 -10.84 2.94 -1.08
CA LEU A 54 -10.13 2.60 -2.34
C LEU A 54 -11.00 2.38 -3.58
N PRO A 55 -12.22 1.79 -3.50
CA PRO A 55 -13.10 1.65 -4.66
C PRO A 55 -13.59 2.98 -5.23
N HIS A 56 -13.65 4.02 -4.39
CA HIS A 56 -14.15 5.35 -4.71
C HIS A 56 -13.04 6.37 -5.00
N VAL A 57 -11.78 6.00 -4.75
CA VAL A 57 -10.62 6.83 -5.05
C VAL A 57 -10.28 6.74 -6.54
N ASP A 58 -9.91 7.88 -7.12
CA ASP A 58 -9.48 7.97 -8.51
C ASP A 58 -8.35 6.95 -8.79
N PRO A 59 -8.41 6.22 -9.93
CA PRO A 59 -7.45 5.16 -10.22
C PRO A 59 -5.97 5.58 -10.10
N PRO A 60 -5.52 6.76 -10.58
CA PRO A 60 -4.14 7.19 -10.42
C PRO A 60 -3.73 7.42 -8.96
N VAL A 61 -4.64 7.91 -8.13
CA VAL A 61 -4.40 8.17 -6.70
C VAL A 61 -4.32 6.84 -5.96
N ARG A 62 -5.24 5.90 -6.25
CA ARG A 62 -5.17 4.53 -5.74
C ARG A 62 -3.84 3.86 -6.09
N GLU A 63 -3.42 3.91 -7.35
CA GLU A 63 -2.16 3.30 -7.78
C GLU A 63 -0.95 3.92 -7.08
N HIS A 64 -0.95 5.25 -6.90
CA HIS A 64 0.09 5.93 -6.14
C HIS A 64 0.11 5.46 -4.68
N ALA A 65 -1.03 5.43 -4.01
CA ALA A 65 -1.15 5.03 -2.61
C ALA A 65 -0.69 3.58 -2.39
N VAL A 66 -1.16 2.65 -3.23
CA VAL A 66 -0.76 1.24 -3.18
C VAL A 66 0.74 1.09 -3.42
N ARG A 67 1.32 1.83 -4.37
CA ARG A 67 2.76 1.81 -4.63
C ARG A 67 3.57 2.29 -3.41
N VAL A 68 3.13 3.37 -2.76
CA VAL A 68 3.76 3.86 -1.51
C VAL A 68 3.69 2.78 -0.41
N CYS A 69 2.53 2.15 -0.24
CA CYS A 69 2.34 1.07 0.71
C CYS A 69 3.25 -0.14 0.41
N ARG A 70 3.33 -0.59 -0.85
CA ARG A 70 4.25 -1.66 -1.28
C ARG A 70 5.71 -1.34 -1.01
N ASN A 71 6.13 -0.09 -1.26
CA ASN A 71 7.49 0.34 -0.94
C ASN A 71 7.77 0.24 0.57
N ALA A 72 6.78 0.50 1.42
CA ALA A 72 6.90 0.32 2.87
C ALA A 72 7.09 -1.16 3.28
N PHE A 73 6.61 -2.12 2.47
CA PHE A 73 6.89 -3.56 2.67
C PHE A 73 8.32 -3.98 2.30
N GLY A 74 9.13 -3.09 1.71
CA GLY A 74 10.42 -3.46 1.13
C GLY A 74 10.30 -4.12 -0.24
N ASP A 75 9.10 -4.13 -0.84
CA ASP A 75 8.86 -4.66 -2.18
C ASP A 75 9.36 -3.64 -3.22
N ARG A 76 10.69 -3.55 -3.36
CA ARG A 76 11.41 -2.61 -4.24
C ARG A 76 11.33 -2.99 -5.73
N MET A 77 10.35 -3.80 -6.14
CA MET A 77 10.25 -4.26 -7.52
C MET A 77 9.98 -3.13 -8.54
N ASP A 78 9.53 -1.96 -8.08
CA ASP A 78 9.26 -0.78 -8.92
C ASP A 78 10.29 0.35 -8.82
N GLN A 79 11.44 0.14 -8.16
CA GLN A 79 12.49 1.16 -8.15
C GLN A 79 13.36 1.09 -9.43
N PRO A 80 13.49 2.18 -10.21
CA PRO A 80 14.38 2.23 -11.37
C PRO A 80 15.85 1.95 -11.02
N GLY A 81 16.25 2.14 -9.75
CA GLY A 81 17.59 1.92 -9.25
C GLY A 81 17.97 0.45 -8.98
N THR A 82 17.00 -0.42 -8.65
CA THR A 82 17.25 -1.84 -8.36
C THR A 82 17.40 -2.70 -9.61
N ARG A 83 17.02 -2.19 -10.79
CA ARG A 83 17.19 -2.92 -12.07
C ARG A 83 18.64 -3.01 -12.55
N ARG A 84 19.56 -2.20 -12.01
CA ARG A 84 20.94 -2.08 -12.53
C ARG A 84 22.02 -2.90 -11.84
N SER A 85 21.75 -3.62 -10.74
CA SER A 85 22.81 -4.30 -9.98
C SER A 85 22.92 -5.82 -10.15
N ARG A 86 22.12 -6.47 -11.00
CA ARG A 86 22.20 -7.93 -11.27
C ARG A 86 23.15 -8.33 -12.42
N ARG A 87 24.21 -7.55 -12.65
CA ARG A 87 25.34 -7.93 -13.50
C ARG A 87 26.63 -7.33 -12.95
N ARG A 88 27.34 -8.08 -12.11
CA ARG A 88 28.81 -8.06 -12.01
C ARG A 88 29.28 -9.30 -11.28
#